data_AF-A0A6L2PYT3-F1
#
_entry.id   AF-A0A6L2PYT3-F1
#
_cell.length_a   1.000
_cell.length_b   1.000
_cell.length_c   1.000
_cell.angle_alpha   90.00
_cell.angle_beta   90.00
_cell.angle_gamma   90.00
#
_symmetry.space_group_name_H-M   'P 1'
#
loop_
_entity.id
_entity.type
_entity.pdbx_description
1 polymer ?
#
loop_
_entity_poly.entity_id
_entity_poly.type
_entity_poly.pdbx_seq_one_letter_code
_entity_poly.pdbx_strand_id
1 'polypeptide(L)'
;IAHSVANVAARYADLKDSKISTLTTPHSHKVSQFHKNLKMSSGVKLNELQTTSLNNASFNFVQFLQEIASEQQFEVTYVDIEEKSMTGKSQCLVQLSTLPVAVCYGSGTSSKEAQASAAQNALEYLKIMTKK
;
A
#
# COMPACT_ATOMS: atom_id res chain seq x y z
N ILE A 1 -31.54 -26.17 10.79
CA ILE A 1 -30.85 -24.92 10.40
C ILE A 1 -30.37 -24.10 11.63
N ALA A 2 -30.73 -24.43 12.88
CA ALA A 2 -30.30 -23.68 14.08
C ALA A 2 -28.97 -24.14 14.74
N HIS A 3 -28.41 -25.32 14.40
CA HIS A 3 -27.21 -25.85 15.06
C HIS A 3 -25.86 -25.34 14.51
N SER A 4 -25.86 -24.52 13.45
CA SER A 4 -24.62 -24.06 12.79
C SER A 4 -24.07 -22.75 13.39
N VAL A 5 -24.93 -21.87 13.89
CA VAL A 5 -24.55 -20.50 14.28
C VAL A 5 -23.89 -20.44 15.67
N ALA A 6 -24.31 -21.31 16.61
CA ALA A 6 -23.75 -21.36 17.96
C ALA A 6 -22.26 -21.76 17.99
N ASN A 7 -21.80 -22.51 16.99
CA ASN A 7 -20.41 -23.00 16.89
C ASN A 7 -19.44 -21.91 16.39
N VAL A 8 -19.94 -20.91 15.68
CA VAL A 8 -19.11 -19.82 15.14
C VAL A 8 -18.67 -18.85 16.24
N ALA A 9 -19.57 -18.50 17.16
CA ALA A 9 -19.26 -17.61 18.28
C ALA A 9 -18.20 -18.20 19.22
N ALA A 10 -18.27 -19.52 19.49
CA ALA A 10 -17.28 -20.22 20.31
C ALA A 10 -15.89 -20.24 19.67
N ARG A 11 -15.80 -20.38 18.34
CA ARG A 11 -14.52 -20.41 17.60
C ARG A 11 -13.74 -19.09 17.64
N TYR A 12 -14.42 -17.98 17.88
CA TYR A 12 -13.82 -16.64 17.89
C TYR A 12 -13.88 -15.96 19.27
N ALA A 13 -14.36 -16.67 20.30
CA ALA A 13 -14.41 -16.15 21.67
C ALA A 13 -13.01 -15.66 22.12
N ASP A 14 -11.99 -16.44 21.79
CA ASP A 14 -10.60 -16.13 22.13
C ASP A 14 -10.04 -14.93 21.34
N LEU A 15 -10.61 -14.56 20.18
CA LEU A 15 -10.20 -13.34 19.45
C LEU A 15 -10.65 -12.07 20.15
N LYS A 16 -11.76 -12.12 20.90
CA LYS A 16 -12.28 -10.96 21.65
C LYS A 16 -11.37 -10.61 22.83
N ASP A 17 -10.82 -11.64 23.48
CA ASP A 17 -9.93 -11.50 24.64
C ASP A 17 -8.45 -11.49 24.24
N SER A 18 -8.15 -11.78 22.96
CA SER A 18 -6.82 -11.59 22.39
C SER A 18 -6.46 -10.11 22.44
N LYS A 19 -5.49 -9.77 23.29
CA LYS A 19 -4.79 -8.48 23.23
C LYS A 19 -3.98 -8.43 21.93
N ILE A 20 -4.64 -8.16 20.82
CA ILE A 20 -3.97 -7.79 19.57
C ILE A 20 -3.13 -6.58 19.94
N SER A 21 -1.80 -6.72 19.83
CA SER A 21 -0.89 -5.63 20.15
C SER A 21 -1.19 -4.46 19.21
N THR A 22 -1.96 -3.50 19.70
CA THR A 22 -2.22 -2.26 19.00
C THR A 22 -0.97 -1.38 19.04
N LEU A 23 -0.87 -0.39 18.15
CA LEU A 23 0.28 0.52 18.17
C LEU A 23 0.47 1.10 19.58
N THR A 24 1.64 0.86 20.16
CA THR A 24 2.02 1.51 21.43
C THR A 24 2.05 3.02 21.22
N THR A 25 1.74 3.81 22.27
CA THR A 25 1.68 5.27 22.21
C THR A 25 2.90 5.94 21.53
N PRO A 26 4.15 5.50 21.77
CA PRO A 26 5.31 6.06 21.07
C PRO A 26 5.33 5.78 19.56
N HIS A 27 4.88 4.60 19.14
CA HIS A 27 4.79 4.25 17.72
C HIS A 27 3.66 5.03 17.04
N SER A 28 2.53 5.23 17.73
CA SER A 28 1.42 6.04 17.24
C SER A 28 1.85 7.48 16.94
N HIS A 29 2.67 8.07 17.81
CA HIS A 29 3.22 9.41 17.58
C HIS A 29 4.11 9.49 16.34
N LYS A 30 5.00 8.50 16.15
CA LYS A 30 5.87 8.44 14.95
C LYS A 30 5.06 8.32 13.66
N VAL A 31 4.03 7.47 13.65
CA VAL A 31 3.12 7.34 12.51
C VAL A 31 2.35 8.64 12.27
N SER A 32 1.82 9.28 13.31
CA SER A 32 1.12 10.57 13.16
C SER A 32 2.04 11.66 12.59
N GLN A 33 3.28 11.75 13.07
CA GLN A 33 4.28 12.69 12.55
C GLN A 33 4.59 12.42 11.07
N PHE A 34 4.74 11.15 10.70
CA PHE A 34 4.92 10.76 9.31
C PHE A 34 3.78 11.22 8.41
N HIS A 35 2.53 10.96 8.80
CA HIS A 35 1.36 11.38 8.02
C HIS A 35 1.31 12.90 7.87
N LYS A 36 1.66 13.65 8.93
CA LYS A 36 1.76 15.11 8.86
C LYS A 36 2.82 15.55 7.86
N ASN A 37 4.01 14.93 7.88
CA ASN A 37 5.10 15.27 6.96
C ASN A 37 4.70 15.00 5.51
N LEU A 38 4.12 13.82 5.22
CA LEU A 38 3.56 13.49 3.90
C LEU A 38 2.50 14.50 3.44
N LYS A 39 1.60 14.92 4.33
CA LYS A 39 0.56 15.90 3.98
C LYS A 39 1.13 17.30 3.70
N MET A 40 2.26 17.63 4.31
CA MET A 40 2.99 18.88 4.06
C MET A 40 3.91 18.79 2.83
N SER A 41 4.23 17.58 2.35
CA SER A 41 5.00 17.38 1.12
C SER A 41 4.35 18.10 -0.05
N SER A 42 5.20 18.63 -0.92
CA SER A 42 4.77 19.36 -2.11
C SER A 42 5.73 19.10 -3.25
N GLY A 43 5.24 19.28 -4.47
CA GLY A 43 6.03 19.09 -5.67
C GLY A 43 5.13 19.06 -6.90
N VAL A 44 5.72 19.29 -8.07
CA VAL A 44 4.99 19.35 -9.34
C VAL A 44 4.29 18.02 -9.61
N LYS A 45 5.00 16.90 -9.46
CA LYS A 45 4.48 15.55 -9.70
C LYS A 45 3.52 15.10 -8.61
N LEU A 46 3.81 15.44 -7.36
CA LEU A 46 2.89 15.15 -6.27
C LEU A 46 1.57 15.94 -6.37
N ASN A 47 1.62 17.19 -6.85
CA ASN A 47 0.42 17.97 -7.15
C ASN A 47 -0.33 17.40 -8.36
N GLU A 48 0.39 16.99 -9.42
CA GLU A 48 -0.18 16.31 -10.59
C GLU A 48 -1.01 15.07 -10.16
N LEU A 49 -0.43 14.23 -9.29
CA LEU A 49 -1.06 13.02 -8.74
C LEU A 49 -2.46 13.28 -8.15
N GLN A 50 -2.69 14.43 -7.51
CA GLN A 50 -3.98 14.76 -6.91
C GLN A 50 -5.10 14.87 -7.96
N THR A 51 -4.75 15.26 -9.19
CA THR A 51 -5.68 15.39 -10.31
C THR A 51 -5.64 14.21 -11.29
N THR A 52 -4.60 13.38 -11.24
CA THR A 52 -4.44 12.20 -12.11
C THR A 52 -5.49 11.12 -11.82
N SER A 53 -6.13 10.61 -12.87
CA SER A 53 -7.00 9.43 -12.77
C SER A 53 -6.18 8.15 -12.88
N LEU A 54 -6.13 7.37 -11.78
CA LEU A 54 -5.33 6.15 -11.70
C LEU A 54 -6.08 4.89 -12.17
N ASN A 55 -7.27 5.03 -12.76
CA ASN A 55 -8.06 3.92 -13.31
C ASN A 55 -7.77 3.61 -14.78
N ASN A 56 -6.70 4.19 -15.35
CA ASN A 56 -6.37 4.06 -16.76
C ASN A 56 -5.27 3.00 -17.00
N ALA A 57 -5.60 1.94 -17.75
CA ALA A 57 -4.67 0.86 -18.07
C ALA A 57 -3.49 1.27 -18.99
N SER A 58 -3.59 2.39 -19.72
CA SER A 58 -2.48 2.91 -20.54
C SER A 58 -1.53 3.83 -19.79
N PHE A 59 -1.84 4.14 -18.52
CA PHE A 59 -1.00 5.00 -17.71
C PHE A 59 0.25 4.25 -17.20
N ASN A 60 1.43 4.84 -17.36
CA ASN A 60 2.67 4.25 -16.88
C ASN A 60 2.88 4.52 -15.38
N PHE A 61 2.24 3.70 -14.54
CA PHE A 61 2.30 3.84 -13.08
C PHE A 61 3.72 3.73 -12.51
N VAL A 62 4.53 2.83 -13.06
CA VAL A 62 5.92 2.61 -12.62
C VAL A 62 6.75 3.87 -12.83
N GLN A 63 6.67 4.46 -14.03
CA GLN A 63 7.40 5.69 -14.32
C GLN A 63 6.93 6.85 -13.44
N PHE A 64 5.61 7.06 -13.32
CA PHE A 64 5.09 8.18 -12.55
C PHE A 64 5.45 8.07 -11.06
N LEU A 65 5.42 6.85 -10.50
CA LEU A 65 5.87 6.61 -9.13
C LEU A 65 7.36 6.94 -8.96
N GLN A 66 8.20 6.57 -9.93
CA GLN A 66 9.63 6.89 -9.90
C GLN A 66 9.91 8.39 -10.02
N GLU A 67 9.12 9.12 -10.81
CA GLU A 67 9.19 10.59 -10.90
C GLU A 67 8.86 11.24 -9.55
N ILE A 68 7.80 10.79 -8.88
CA ILE A 68 7.44 11.27 -7.54
C ILE A 68 8.51 10.89 -6.51
N ALA A 69 9.05 9.68 -6.58
CA ALA A 69 10.12 9.22 -5.69
C ALA A 69 11.37 10.10 -5.79
N SER A 70 11.75 10.44 -7.03
CA SER A 70 12.87 11.35 -7.30
C SER A 70 12.59 12.76 -6.77
N GLU A 71 11.36 13.27 -6.96
CA GLU A 71 10.94 14.58 -6.47
C GLU A 71 10.91 14.66 -4.94
N GLN A 72 10.42 13.63 -4.27
CA GLN A 72 10.23 13.56 -2.81
C GLN A 72 11.43 12.93 -2.08
N GLN A 73 12.48 12.58 -2.82
CA GLN A 73 13.74 12.01 -2.31
C GLN A 73 13.53 10.74 -1.49
N PHE A 74 12.70 9.82 -1.98
CA PHE A 74 12.59 8.46 -1.46
C PHE A 74 12.94 7.43 -2.55
N GLU A 75 13.28 6.22 -2.12
CA GLU A 75 13.58 5.09 -2.99
C GLU A 75 12.34 4.22 -3.18
N VAL A 76 12.22 3.64 -4.37
CA VAL A 76 11.20 2.66 -4.73
C VAL A 76 11.91 1.36 -5.03
N THR A 77 11.57 0.30 -4.29
CA THR A 77 12.12 -1.04 -4.52
C THR A 77 11.01 -1.98 -4.93
N TYR A 78 11.19 -2.65 -6.06
CA TYR A 78 10.29 -3.70 -6.53
C TYR A 78 10.85 -5.05 -6.11
N VAL A 79 10.03 -5.86 -5.47
CA VAL A 79 10.34 -7.22 -5.03
C VAL A 79 9.36 -8.16 -5.69
N ASP A 80 9.80 -8.79 -6.77
CA ASP A 80 9.03 -9.84 -7.44
C ASP A 80 8.96 -11.08 -6.53
N ILE A 81 7.77 -11.66 -6.40
CA ILE A 81 7.58 -12.90 -5.65
C ILE A 81 7.71 -14.06 -6.64
N GLU A 82 8.62 -14.99 -6.33
CA GLU A 82 8.92 -16.14 -7.19
C GLU A 82 7.70 -17.04 -7.36
N GLU A 83 6.96 -17.27 -6.27
CA GLU A 83 5.76 -18.09 -6.28
C GLU A 83 4.58 -17.39 -6.97
N LYS A 84 3.89 -18.16 -7.82
CA LYS A 84 2.60 -17.73 -8.36
C LYS A 84 1.54 -17.74 -7.25
N SER A 85 0.55 -16.86 -7.38
CA SER A 85 -0.61 -16.86 -6.50
C SER A 85 -1.40 -18.17 -6.65
N MET A 86 -2.36 -18.42 -5.76
CA MET A 86 -3.27 -19.57 -5.87
C MET A 86 -4.06 -19.61 -7.19
N THR A 87 -4.19 -18.48 -7.87
CA THR A 87 -4.83 -18.36 -9.20
C THR A 87 -3.82 -18.32 -10.35
N GLY A 88 -2.55 -18.63 -10.09
CA GLY A 88 -1.48 -18.68 -11.10
C GLY A 88 -0.91 -17.31 -11.51
N LYS A 89 -1.25 -16.22 -10.80
CA LYS A 89 -0.79 -14.87 -11.15
C LYS A 89 0.62 -14.59 -10.66
N SER A 90 1.35 -13.78 -11.41
CA SER A 90 2.60 -13.15 -10.95
C SER A 90 2.28 -12.13 -9.85
N GLN A 91 3.20 -11.96 -8.91
CA GLN A 91 3.01 -11.14 -7.73
C GLN A 91 4.24 -10.25 -7.50
N CYS A 92 4.02 -9.05 -6.98
CA CYS A 92 5.08 -8.08 -6.69
C CYS A 92 4.74 -7.28 -5.43
N LEU A 93 5.77 -6.93 -4.67
CA LEU A 93 5.71 -5.91 -3.62
C LEU A 93 6.49 -4.67 -4.08
N VAL A 94 5.91 -3.50 -3.84
CA VAL A 94 6.59 -2.21 -3.98
C VAL A 94 6.84 -1.65 -2.60
N GLN A 95 8.09 -1.34 -2.29
CA GLN A 95 8.50 -0.74 -1.03
C GLN A 95 8.87 0.73 -1.29
N LEU A 96 8.26 1.64 -0.56
CA LEU A 96 8.63 3.05 -0.53
C LEU A 96 9.51 3.27 0.70
N SER A 97 10.71 3.81 0.53
CA SER A 97 11.66 4.09 1.62
C SER A 97 11.25 5.28 2.49
N THR A 98 9.96 5.40 2.78
CA THR A 98 9.40 6.35 3.72
C THR A 98 9.67 5.89 5.15
N LEU A 99 9.47 6.77 6.13
CA LEU A 99 9.58 6.42 7.55
C LEU A 99 8.24 6.67 8.26
N PRO A 100 7.44 5.64 8.57
CA PRO A 100 7.63 4.20 8.31
C PRO A 100 7.59 3.80 6.82
N VAL A 101 8.21 2.66 6.53
CA VAL A 101 8.20 2.05 5.19
C VAL A 101 6.76 1.69 4.82
N ALA A 102 6.34 2.10 3.63
CA ALA A 102 5.08 1.66 3.05
C ALA A 102 5.35 0.53 2.06
N VAL A 103 4.58 -0.55 2.14
CA VAL A 103 4.66 -1.69 1.22
C VAL A 103 3.31 -1.88 0.54
N CYS A 104 3.32 -1.91 -0.79
CA CYS A 104 2.13 -2.07 -1.61
C CYS A 104 2.23 -3.36 -2.43
N TYR A 105 1.18 -4.17 -2.39
CA TYR A 105 1.10 -5.41 -3.16
C TYR A 105 0.48 -5.16 -4.55
N GLY A 106 0.91 -5.92 -5.55
CA GLY A 106 0.29 -5.99 -6.86
C GLY A 106 0.36 -7.38 -7.46
N SER A 107 -0.57 -7.68 -8.37
CA SER A 107 -0.60 -8.96 -9.08
C SER A 107 -1.05 -8.80 -10.52
N GLY A 108 -0.56 -9.68 -11.39
CA GLY A 108 -0.81 -9.60 -12.83
C GLY A 108 -0.52 -10.90 -13.54
N THR A 109 -0.85 -10.98 -14.82
CA THR A 109 -0.54 -12.18 -15.63
C THR A 109 0.97 -12.32 -15.85
N SER A 110 1.70 -11.20 -15.84
CA SER A 110 3.17 -11.13 -15.93
C SER A 110 3.78 -10.36 -14.74
N SER A 111 5.11 -10.49 -14.54
CA SER A 111 5.84 -9.69 -13.53
C SER A 111 5.65 -8.19 -13.78
N LYS A 112 5.74 -7.74 -15.03
CA LYS A 112 5.51 -6.33 -15.41
C LYS A 112 4.11 -5.83 -15.02
N GLU A 113 3.08 -6.63 -15.24
CA GLU A 113 1.72 -6.27 -14.81
C GLU A 113 1.59 -6.24 -13.28
N ALA A 114 2.23 -7.17 -12.58
CA ALA A 114 2.23 -7.18 -11.12
C ALA A 114 2.94 -5.93 -10.55
N GLN A 115 4.07 -5.54 -11.13
CA GLN A 115 4.79 -4.31 -10.78
C GLN A 115 3.96 -3.05 -11.06
N ALA A 116 3.31 -2.97 -12.23
CA ALA A 116 2.42 -1.86 -12.58
C ALA A 116 1.23 -1.77 -11.60
N SER A 117 0.61 -2.90 -11.25
CA SER A 117 -0.46 -2.97 -10.25
C SER A 117 0.02 -2.54 -8.86
N ALA A 118 1.22 -2.96 -8.44
CA ALA A 118 1.78 -2.55 -7.15
C ALA A 118 2.09 -1.04 -7.13
N ALA A 119 2.63 -0.51 -8.23
CA ALA A 119 2.92 0.92 -8.40
C ALA A 119 1.63 1.76 -8.39
N GLN A 120 0.56 1.30 -9.04
CA GLN A 120 -0.75 1.93 -9.00
C GLN A 120 -1.26 2.04 -7.55
N ASN A 121 -1.18 0.94 -6.78
CA ASN A 121 -1.58 0.95 -5.38
C ASN A 121 -0.72 1.89 -4.51
N ALA A 122 0.59 1.98 -4.80
CA ALA A 122 1.47 2.94 -4.13
C ALA A 122 1.10 4.40 -4.46
N LEU A 123 0.74 4.69 -5.71
CA LEU A 123 0.26 6.02 -6.12
C LEU A 123 -1.07 6.38 -5.45
N GLU A 124 -2.01 5.44 -5.33
CA GLU A 124 -3.26 5.67 -4.59
C GLU A 124 -3.00 5.96 -3.11
N TYR A 125 -2.10 5.19 -2.49
CA TYR A 125 -1.65 5.44 -1.12
C TYR A 125 -1.09 6.87 -0.97
N LEU A 126 -0.12 7.25 -1.83
CA LEU A 126 0.45 8.60 -1.80
C LEU A 126 -0.63 9.66 -2.02
N LYS A 127 -1.58 9.44 -2.93
CA LYS A 127 -2.67 10.38 -3.21
C LYS A 127 -3.53 10.63 -1.98
N ILE A 128 -3.90 9.58 -1.25
CA ILE A 128 -4.65 9.66 0.01
C ILE A 128 -3.86 10.42 1.08
N MET A 129 -2.56 10.10 1.21
CA MET A 129 -1.71 10.60 2.29
C MET A 129 -1.26 12.05 2.10
N THR A 130 -1.26 12.53 0.86
CA THR A 130 -0.82 13.89 0.49
C THR A 130 -1.98 14.81 0.12
N LYS A 131 -3.23 14.34 0.27
CA LYS A 131 -4.43 15.15 0.04
C LYS A 131 -4.53 16.26 1.09
N LYS A 132 -4.63 17.50 0.61
CA LYS A 132 -4.78 18.71 1.44
C LYS A 132 -6.19 18.80 2.00
#